data_AF-A0A969GPZ2-F1
#
_entry.id   AF-A0A969GPZ2-F1
#
_cell.length_a   1.000
_cell.length_b   1.000
_cell.length_c   1.000
_cell.angle_alpha   90.00
_cell.angle_beta   90.00
_cell.angle_gamma   90.00
#
_symmetry.space_group_name_H-M   'P 1'
#
loop_
_entity.id
_entity.type
_entity.pdbx_description
1 polymer ?
#
loop_
_entity_poly.entity_id
_entity_poly.type
_entity_poly.pdbx_seq_one_letter_code
_entity_poly.pdbx_strand_id
1 'polypeptide(L)'
;MVYIASLRQGQLMRLNLQADATAVPLSIYPPRPTAQVPALLEDSSERVWSGELDQSGYYEVVIVNRGAASIGYRLTLAIDNVTTTPSDAAPEAPESKD
;
A
#
# COMPACT_ATOMS: atom_id res chain seq x y z
N MET A 1 4.53 6.91 15.15
CA MET A 1 3.10 6.93 14.78
C MET A 1 2.81 5.69 13.97
N VAL A 2 1.63 5.10 14.14
CA VAL A 2 1.19 3.90 13.40
C VAL A 2 -0.11 4.23 12.67
N TYR A 3 -0.17 3.90 11.39
CA TYR A 3 -1.35 4.00 10.54
C TYR A 3 -1.74 2.61 10.07
N ILE A 4 -3.04 2.32 10.05
CA ILE A 4 -3.56 1.00 9.69
C ILE A 4 -4.49 1.14 8.48
N ALA A 5 -4.29 0.30 7.47
CA ALA A 5 -5.12 0.28 6.27
C ALA A 5 -5.61 -1.14 5.97
N SER A 6 -6.92 -1.29 5.74
CA SER A 6 -7.50 -2.56 5.28
C SER A 6 -7.39 -2.65 3.76
N LEU A 7 -6.45 -3.45 3.27
CA LEU A 7 -6.13 -3.59 1.85
C LEU A 7 -6.35 -5.04 1.38
N ARG A 8 -6.39 -5.23 0.07
CA ARG A 8 -6.64 -6.51 -0.59
C ARG A 8 -5.43 -6.93 -1.40
N GLN A 9 -5.21 -8.23 -1.44
CA GLN A 9 -4.24 -8.87 -2.33
C GLN A 9 -4.55 -8.50 -3.78
N GLY A 10 -3.50 -8.27 -4.58
CA GLY A 10 -3.58 -7.87 -5.99
C GLY A 10 -3.81 -6.37 -6.22
N GLN A 11 -4.00 -5.57 -5.17
CA GLN A 11 -4.00 -4.11 -5.30
C GLN A 11 -2.58 -3.59 -5.50
N LEU A 12 -2.42 -2.59 -6.36
CA LEU A 12 -1.16 -1.85 -6.46
C LEU A 12 -1.18 -0.73 -5.43
N MET A 13 -0.27 -0.78 -4.46
CA MET A 13 -0.10 0.27 -3.46
C MET A 13 1.09 1.16 -3.83
N ARG A 14 0.93 2.47 -3.64
CA ARG A 14 1.99 3.48 -3.70
C ARG A 14 1.98 4.33 -2.45
N LEU A 15 3.13 4.50 -1.84
CA LEU A 15 3.32 5.27 -0.62
C LEU A 15 4.45 6.27 -0.82
N ASN A 16 4.25 7.50 -0.33
CA ASN A 16 5.28 8.53 -0.26
C ASN A 16 5.24 9.25 1.10
N LEU A 17 6.39 9.31 1.77
CA LEU A 17 6.63 10.03 3.01
C LEU A 17 7.51 11.26 2.73
N GLN A 18 6.94 12.44 2.91
CA GLN A 18 7.67 13.70 2.85
C GLN A 18 7.91 14.20 4.26
N ALA A 19 9.17 14.39 4.63
CA ALA A 19 9.58 14.94 5.91
C ALA A 19 10.87 15.75 5.75
N ASP A 20 10.96 16.84 6.51
CA ASP A 20 12.12 17.75 6.47
C ASP A 20 13.35 17.15 7.18
N ALA A 21 13.13 16.18 8.07
CA ALA A 21 14.18 15.49 8.81
C ALA A 21 14.62 14.20 8.09
N THR A 22 15.92 13.91 8.10
CA THR A 22 16.51 12.69 7.52
C THR A 22 16.36 11.47 8.44
N ALA A 23 16.21 11.68 9.75
CA ALA A 23 16.11 10.64 10.77
C ALA A 23 14.66 10.19 11.04
N VAL A 24 13.92 9.89 9.98
CA VAL A 24 12.51 9.47 10.06
C VAL A 24 12.31 8.12 9.38
N PRO A 25 12.65 7.00 10.06
CA PRO A 25 12.49 5.68 9.49
C PRO A 25 11.02 5.36 9.19
N LEU A 26 10.83 4.67 8.08
CA LEU A 26 9.55 4.14 7.63
C LEU A 26 9.59 2.60 7.67
N SER A 27 8.57 2.01 8.29
CA SER A 27 8.29 0.58 8.17
C SER A 27 6.90 0.36 7.59
N ILE A 28 6.73 -0.71 6.81
CA ILE A 28 5.47 -1.14 6.24
C ILE A 28 5.37 -2.65 6.46
N TYR A 29 4.44 -3.08 7.32
CA TYR A 29 4.24 -4.49 7.66
C TYR A 29 2.99 -5.05 6.98
N PRO A 30 3.08 -6.24 6.34
CA PRO A 30 1.91 -6.94 5.84
C PRO A 30 1.07 -7.52 6.99
N PRO A 31 -0.18 -7.98 6.73
CA PRO A 31 -1.07 -8.52 7.75
C PRO A 31 -0.51 -9.75 8.49
N ARG A 32 0.30 -10.57 7.81
CA ARG A 32 0.94 -11.76 8.38
C ARG A 32 2.39 -11.84 7.87
N PRO A 33 3.35 -11.15 8.51
CA PRO A 33 4.74 -11.24 8.13
C PRO A 33 5.29 -12.63 8.49
N THR A 34 6.08 -13.20 7.59
CA THR A 34 6.79 -14.47 7.74
C THR A 34 8.20 -14.34 7.16
N ALA A 35 9.05 -15.35 7.32
CA ALA A 35 10.37 -15.33 6.67
C ALA A 35 10.27 -15.29 5.14
N GLN A 36 9.21 -15.86 4.56
CA GLN A 36 8.95 -15.88 3.11
C GLN A 36 8.23 -14.63 2.62
N VAL A 37 7.53 -13.93 3.52
CA VAL A 37 6.81 -12.69 3.24
C VAL A 37 7.19 -11.67 4.33
N PRO A 38 8.38 -11.06 4.23
CA PRO A 38 8.88 -10.15 5.26
C PRO A 38 8.12 -8.82 5.26
N ALA A 39 8.54 -7.90 6.12
CA ALA A 39 8.12 -6.51 6.00
C ALA A 39 8.42 -5.96 4.61
N LEU A 40 7.53 -5.11 4.08
CA LEU A 40 7.73 -4.45 2.80
C LEU A 40 8.82 -3.38 2.90
N LEU A 41 8.88 -2.71 4.06
CA LEU A 41 10.00 -1.88 4.53
C LEU A 41 10.14 -2.07 6.03
N GLU A 42 11.35 -2.04 6.56
CA GLU A 42 11.60 -2.10 8.00
C GLU A 42 12.73 -1.14 8.38
N ASP A 43 12.43 -0.22 9.31
CA ASP A 43 13.36 0.79 9.81
C ASP A 43 14.12 1.52 8.68
N SER A 44 13.46 1.67 7.53
CA SER A 44 14.10 2.08 6.29
C SER A 44 14.23 3.59 6.20
N SER A 45 15.33 4.06 5.62
CA SER A 45 15.47 5.45 5.18
C SER A 45 14.75 5.74 3.87
N GLU A 46 14.22 4.72 3.20
CA GLU A 46 13.38 4.90 2.01
C GLU A 46 12.10 5.64 2.37
N ARG A 47 11.75 6.58 1.49
CA ARG A 47 10.59 7.45 1.65
C ARG A 47 9.46 7.13 0.67
N VAL A 48 9.72 6.24 -0.27
CA VAL A 48 8.75 5.84 -1.29
C VAL A 48 8.71 4.33 -1.33
N TRP A 49 7.52 3.78 -1.52
CA TRP A 49 7.34 2.36 -1.78
C TRP A 49 6.24 2.19 -2.81
N SER A 50 6.41 1.23 -3.72
CA SER A 50 5.37 0.85 -4.67
C SER A 50 5.45 -0.63 -4.99
N GLY A 51 4.31 -1.31 -4.98
CA GLY A 51 4.26 -2.73 -5.27
C GLY A 51 2.84 -3.29 -5.19
N GLU A 52 2.67 -4.45 -5.82
CA GLU A 52 1.46 -5.23 -5.70
C GLU A 52 1.42 -5.91 -4.34
N LEU A 53 0.26 -5.89 -3.69
CA LEU A 53 0.06 -6.50 -2.38
C LEU A 53 -0.17 -8.00 -2.52
N ASP A 54 0.58 -8.78 -1.77
CA ASP A 54 0.51 -10.24 -1.77
C ASP A 54 -0.47 -10.82 -0.75
N GLN A 55 -1.01 -9.97 0.15
CA GLN A 55 -1.93 -10.38 1.21
C GLN A 55 -3.14 -9.45 1.30
N SER A 56 -4.26 -10.02 1.76
CA SER A 56 -5.43 -9.23 2.18
C SER A 56 -5.44 -9.08 3.70
N GLY A 57 -5.77 -7.89 4.20
CA GLY A 57 -5.90 -7.62 5.63
C GLY A 57 -5.42 -6.23 6.02
N TYR A 58 -5.10 -6.07 7.30
CA TYR A 58 -4.60 -4.82 7.86
C TYR A 58 -3.10 -4.71 7.67
N TYR A 59 -2.69 -3.75 6.83
CA TYR A 59 -1.30 -3.32 6.70
C TYR A 59 -1.01 -2.23 7.73
N GLU A 60 0.19 -2.25 8.28
CA GLU A 60 0.66 -1.25 9.24
C GLU A 60 1.76 -0.40 8.62
N VAL A 61 1.59 0.92 8.65
CA VAL A 61 2.62 1.89 8.27
C VAL A 61 3.11 2.59 9.53
N VAL A 62 4.39 2.39 9.85
CA VAL A 62 5.03 2.93 11.05
C VAL A 62 6.03 4.00 10.66
N ILE A 63 5.87 5.18 11.26
CA ILE A 63 6.78 6.31 11.10
C ILE A 63 7.39 6.62 12.46
N VAL A 64 8.70 6.55 12.56
CA VAL A 64 9.45 6.83 13.79
C VAL A 64 10.19 8.15 13.64
N ASN A 65 10.12 9.03 14.64
CA ASN A 65 11.02 10.17 14.72
C ASN A 65 12.16 9.82 15.69
N ARG A 66 13.39 9.64 15.19
CA ARG A 66 14.56 9.37 16.04
C ARG A 66 15.24 10.66 16.52
N GLY A 67 14.77 11.83 16.10
CA GLY A 67 15.26 13.14 16.55
C GLY A 67 14.60 13.61 17.84
N ALA A 68 15.24 14.57 18.52
CA ALA A 68 14.72 15.17 19.75
C ALA A 68 13.63 16.23 19.50
N ALA A 69 13.61 16.84 18.31
CA ALA A 69 12.61 17.84 17.93
C ALA A 69 11.40 17.18 17.27
N SER A 70 10.22 17.76 17.45
CA SER A 70 9.02 17.41 16.68
C SER A 70 9.27 17.60 15.19
N ILE A 71 8.70 16.73 14.37
CA ILE A 71 8.82 16.79 12.91
C ILE A 71 7.46 17.04 12.26
N GLY A 72 7.45 17.92 11.26
CA GLY A 72 6.37 17.96 10.28
C GLY A 72 6.59 16.87 9.23
N TYR A 73 5.52 16.18 8.85
CA TYR A 73 5.57 15.24 7.73
C TYR A 73 4.23 15.15 7.02
N ARG A 74 4.26 14.62 5.79
CA ARG A 74 3.10 14.26 4.99
C ARG A 74 3.26 12.83 4.52
N LEU A 75 2.30 11.98 4.88
CA LEU A 75 2.17 10.63 4.36
C LEU A 75 1.07 10.62 3.29
N THR A 76 1.41 10.17 2.09
CA THR A 76 0.46 9.92 1.02
C THR A 76 0.42 8.43 0.73
N LEU A 77 -0.79 7.86 0.71
CA LEU A 77 -1.06 6.47 0.37
C LEU A 77 -2.09 6.45 -0.78
N ALA A 78 -1.76 5.76 -1.87
CA ALA A 78 -2.65 5.58 -3.02
C ALA A 78 -2.76 4.08 -3.35
N ILE A 79 -3.98 3.64 -3.64
CA ILE A 79 -4.31 2.24 -3.92
C ILE A 79 -5.06 2.19 -5.24
N ASP A 80 -4.54 1.42 -6.20
CA ASP A 80 -5.23 1.15 -7.46
C ASP A 80 -5.87 -0.23 -7.43
N ASN A 81 -7.13 -0.29 -7.86
CA ASN A 81 -7.82 -1.56 -8.11
C ASN A 81 -7.59 -1.94 -9.57
N VAL A 82 -6.78 -2.96 -9.81
CA VAL A 82 -6.59 -3.50 -11.15
C VAL A 82 -7.72 -4.50 -11.40
N THR A 83 -8.73 -4.11 -12.17
CA THR A 83 -9.76 -5.04 -12.67
C THR A 83 -9.34 -5.57 -14.03
N THR A 84 -9.10 -6.88 -14.13
CA THR A 84 -8.77 -7.55 -15.40
C THR A 84 -9.99 -7.83 -16.27
N THR A 85 -11.22 -7.58 -15.77
CA THR A 85 -12.44 -7.74 -16.54
C THR A 85 -12.50 -6.62 -17.59
N PRO A 86 -12.49 -6.94 -18.89
CA PRO A 86 -12.73 -5.94 -19.93
C PRO A 86 -14.12 -5.35 -19.68
N SER A 87 -14.23 -4.03 -19.69
CA SER A 87 -15.51 -3.32 -19.67
C SER A 87 -16.21 -3.48 -21.02
N ASP A 88 -16.59 -4.70 -21.38
CA ASP A 88 -17.37 -5.01 -22.56
C ASP A 88 -18.62 -5.79 -22.14
N ALA A 89 -19.58 -5.06 -21.55
CA ALA A 89 -20.97 -5.49 -21.50
C ALA A 89 -21.71 -4.74 -22.61
N ALA A 90 -21.46 -5.14 -23.86
CA ALA A 90 -22.43 -4.91 -24.93
C ALA A 90 -23.73 -5.68 -24.56
N PRO A 91 -24.93 -5.11 -24.73
CA PRO A 91 -26.16 -5.82 -24.41
C PRO A 91 -26.30 -7.04 -25.34
N GLU A 92 -26.50 -8.23 -24.77
CA GLU A 92 -26.88 -9.43 -25.54
C GLU A 92 -28.11 -9.09 -26.40
N ALA A 93 -27.92 -9.06 -27.72
CA ALA A 93 -29.03 -9.05 -28.67
C ALA A 93 -29.78 -10.39 -28.58
N PRO A 94 -31.12 -10.40 -28.65
CA PRO A 94 -31.88 -11.62 -28.42
C PRO A 94 -31.62 -12.63 -29.53
N GLU A 95 -31.45 -13.89 -29.13
CA GLU A 95 -31.28 -15.05 -30.00
C GLU A 95 -32.49 -15.18 -30.94
N SER A 96 -32.25 -15.01 -32.25
CA SER A 96 -33.26 -15.28 -33.28
C SER A 96 -33.31 -16.78 -33.54
N LYS A 97 -34.45 -17.39 -33.22
CA LYS A 97 -34.74 -18.79 -33.49
C LYS A 97 -35.44 -18.92 -34.85
N ASP A 98 -34.89 -19.80 -35.69
CA ASP A 98 -35.40 -20.45 -36.92
C ASP A 98 -35.65 -19.59 -38.18
#